data_AF-A5K6Y7-F1
#
_entry.id   AF-A5K6Y7-F1
#
_cell.length_a   1.000
_cell.length_b   1.000
_cell.length_c   1.000
_cell.angle_alpha   90.00
_cell.angle_beta   90.00
_cell.angle_gamma   90.00
#
_symmetry.space_group_name_H-M   'P 1'
#
loop_
_entity.id
_entity.type
_entity.pdbx_description
1 polymer ?
#
loop_
_entity_poly.entity_id
_entity_poly.type
_entity_poly.pdbx_seq_one_letter_code
_entity_poly.pdbx_strand_id
1 'polypeptide(L)'
;MGGDGGSLPQRVDLVRMKHKRLNESTGSLGYGKNTLVTLNQCRSNKKELKEHYMTHCAISQESLKEPFFCCRRGYLYNTEHILSLILARQGKKKKKRKLEDPHYEAFSHIGSLKDLVLCKNKLNEEHKLVCSISNEIINPSSGAMCLFSCGCVFSKKVFSHANIAKENACTACNTQFKPSDVIEIANVEQPLIGKKKKKMKTKGEQGDKEERSDKSQTGKKLHTGEKLHGEHKEQGPNK
;
A
#
# COMPACT_ATOMS: atom_id res chain seq x y z
N MET A 1 -16.81 -38.26 16.36
CA MET A 1 -17.51 -37.46 15.34
C MET A 1 -16.56 -37.32 14.16
N GLY A 2 -16.81 -38.08 13.10
CA GLY A 2 -15.94 -38.15 11.91
C GLY A 2 -16.23 -36.98 10.97
N GLY A 3 -15.19 -36.21 10.67
CA GLY A 3 -15.24 -35.06 9.77
C GLY A 3 -14.13 -35.05 8.72
N ASP A 4 -13.42 -36.16 8.51
CA ASP A 4 -12.40 -36.29 7.45
C ASP A 4 -13.04 -36.74 6.12
N GLY A 5 -14.08 -36.02 5.71
CA GLY A 5 -14.57 -36.07 4.34
C GLY A 5 -13.64 -35.25 3.45
N GLY A 6 -12.44 -35.77 3.15
CA GLY A 6 -11.54 -35.16 2.19
C GLY A 6 -12.28 -34.90 0.89
N SER A 7 -12.33 -33.64 0.45
CA SER A 7 -12.97 -33.27 -0.80
C SER A 7 -12.29 -33.99 -1.96
N LEU A 8 -13.06 -34.73 -2.75
CA LEU A 8 -12.55 -35.40 -3.96
C LEU A 8 -11.98 -34.32 -4.90
N PRO A 9 -10.69 -34.40 -5.27
CA PRO A 9 -10.07 -33.41 -6.15
C PRO A 9 -10.76 -33.44 -7.50
N GLN A 10 -11.19 -32.26 -7.97
CA GLN A 10 -11.90 -32.16 -9.25
C GLN A 10 -10.87 -32.13 -10.39
N ARG A 11 -11.30 -32.45 -11.62
CA ARG A 11 -10.42 -32.42 -12.82
C ARG A 11 -9.64 -31.11 -12.95
N VAL A 12 -10.22 -30.01 -12.48
CA VAL A 12 -9.61 -28.68 -12.51
C VAL A 12 -8.36 -28.57 -11.64
N ASP A 13 -8.29 -29.32 -10.53
CA ASP A 13 -7.17 -29.31 -9.58
C ASP A 13 -5.96 -30.11 -10.10
N LEU A 14 -6.24 -31.15 -10.90
CA LEU A 14 -5.23 -32.06 -11.44
C LEU A 14 -4.62 -31.54 -12.77
N VAL A 15 -5.41 -30.85 -13.59
CA VAL A 15 -5.01 -30.48 -14.95
C VAL A 15 -4.50 -29.04 -15.03
N ARG A 16 -3.18 -28.88 -15.20
CA ARG A 16 -2.56 -27.59 -15.51
C ARG A 16 -2.74 -27.23 -16.99
N MET A 17 -3.67 -26.32 -17.28
CA MET A 17 -3.85 -25.75 -18.61
C MET A 17 -2.93 -24.55 -18.85
N LYS A 18 -2.37 -24.41 -20.06
CA LYS A 18 -1.64 -23.19 -20.47
C LYS A 18 -2.58 -21.98 -20.37
N HIS A 19 -2.10 -20.86 -19.82
CA HIS A 19 -2.83 -19.59 -19.62
C HIS A 19 -4.03 -19.59 -18.66
N LYS A 20 -4.27 -20.65 -17.90
CA LYS A 20 -5.27 -20.68 -16.82
C LYS A 20 -4.58 -20.90 -15.48
N ARG A 21 -5.09 -20.26 -14.42
CA ARG A 21 -4.65 -20.50 -13.04
C ARG A 21 -5.86 -20.91 -12.21
N LEU A 22 -5.63 -21.80 -11.26
CA LEU A 22 -6.61 -22.10 -10.23
C LEU A 22 -6.73 -20.89 -9.31
N ASN A 23 -7.96 -20.44 -9.11
CA ASN A 23 -8.26 -19.48 -8.07
C ASN A 23 -8.56 -20.29 -6.81
N GLU A 24 -7.50 -20.55 -6.03
CA GLU A 24 -7.56 -21.33 -4.80
C GLU A 24 -8.26 -20.51 -3.71
N SER A 25 -9.39 -21.01 -3.22
CA SER A 25 -10.11 -20.38 -2.10
C SER A 25 -9.38 -20.71 -0.79
N THR A 26 -8.27 -20.04 -0.48
CA THR A 26 -7.53 -20.24 0.79
C THR A 26 -8.27 -19.69 2.03
N GLY A 27 -9.59 -19.52 1.95
CA GLY A 27 -10.43 -19.13 3.08
C GLY A 27 -10.75 -20.35 3.93
N SER A 28 -10.48 -20.26 5.23
CA SER A 28 -10.62 -21.28 6.29
C SER A 28 -11.94 -22.07 6.35
N LEU A 29 -12.95 -21.73 5.56
CA LEU A 29 -14.28 -22.33 5.59
C LEU A 29 -14.64 -23.10 4.29
N GLY A 30 -13.78 -23.14 3.27
CA GLY A 30 -13.81 -24.17 2.22
C GLY A 30 -15.04 -24.28 1.31
N TYR A 31 -16.07 -23.43 1.43
CA TYR A 31 -17.32 -23.57 0.64
C TYR A 31 -17.21 -23.08 -0.82
N GLY A 32 -16.11 -22.45 -1.21
CA GLY A 32 -15.91 -21.92 -2.56
C GLY A 32 -15.25 -22.94 -3.49
N LYS A 33 -15.93 -23.34 -4.58
CA LYS A 33 -15.37 -24.22 -5.60
C LYS A 33 -14.09 -23.61 -6.20
N ASN A 34 -13.02 -24.42 -6.28
CA ASN A 34 -11.84 -24.06 -7.07
C ASN A 34 -12.27 -23.86 -8.52
N THR A 35 -12.02 -22.67 -9.07
CA THR A 35 -12.39 -22.33 -10.44
C THR A 35 -11.14 -21.97 -11.23
N LEU A 36 -11.09 -22.42 -12.48
CA LEU A 36 -10.01 -22.06 -13.41
C LEU A 36 -10.31 -20.69 -13.99
N VAL A 37 -9.44 -19.74 -13.66
CA VAL A 37 -9.52 -18.37 -14.17
C VAL A 37 -8.47 -18.18 -15.25
N THR A 38 -8.86 -17.56 -16.36
CA THR A 38 -7.92 -17.22 -17.42
C THR A 38 -7.03 -16.09 -16.95
N LEU A 39 -5.71 -16.21 -17.13
CA LEU A 39 -4.74 -15.20 -16.67
C LEU A 39 -5.02 -13.78 -17.18
N ASN A 40 -5.57 -13.68 -18.39
CA ASN A 40 -5.95 -12.42 -19.01
C ASN A 40 -7.14 -11.76 -18.30
N GLN A 41 -8.06 -12.55 -17.74
CA GLN A 41 -9.26 -12.06 -17.04
C GLN A 41 -8.89 -11.26 -15.79
N CYS A 42 -7.85 -11.67 -15.06
CA CYS A 42 -7.33 -10.89 -13.92
C CYS A 42 -6.66 -9.57 -14.33
N ARG A 43 -6.12 -9.47 -15.56
CA ARG A 43 -5.54 -8.22 -16.08
C ARG A 43 -6.63 -7.25 -16.55
N SER A 44 -7.67 -7.75 -17.22
CA SER A 44 -8.84 -6.97 -17.63
C SER A 44 -9.50 -6.31 -16.42
N ASN A 45 -9.76 -7.08 -15.36
CA ASN A 45 -10.37 -6.56 -14.13
C ASN A 45 -9.59 -5.39 -13.53
N LYS A 46 -8.25 -5.42 -13.54
CA LYS A 46 -7.44 -4.31 -13.01
C LYS A 46 -7.55 -3.04 -13.83
N LYS A 47 -7.66 -3.16 -15.15
CA LYS A 47 -7.81 -2.03 -16.06
C LYS A 47 -9.18 -1.35 -15.85
N GLU A 48 -10.24 -2.16 -15.77
CA GLU A 48 -11.61 -1.71 -15.52
C GLU A 48 -11.73 -1.03 -14.15
N LEU A 49 -11.16 -1.61 -13.10
CA LEU A 49 -11.13 -0.99 -11.77
C LEU A 49 -10.43 0.37 -11.77
N LYS A 50 -9.32 0.48 -12.52
CA LYS A 50 -8.56 1.72 -12.63
C LYS A 50 -9.34 2.80 -13.39
N GLU A 51 -10.05 2.41 -14.44
CA GLU A 51 -10.96 3.28 -15.18
C GLU A 51 -12.09 3.79 -14.30
N HIS A 52 -12.73 2.91 -13.53
CA HIS A 52 -13.77 3.28 -12.56
C HIS A 52 -13.24 4.29 -11.53
N TYR A 53 -12.07 4.05 -10.92
CA TYR A 53 -11.50 4.99 -9.94
C TYR A 53 -11.05 6.34 -10.52
N MET A 54 -10.81 6.43 -11.83
CA MET A 54 -10.45 7.69 -12.49
C MET A 54 -11.67 8.52 -12.91
N THR A 55 -12.82 7.86 -13.11
CA THR A 55 -14.04 8.48 -13.65
C THR A 55 -15.10 8.71 -12.59
N HIS A 56 -15.05 7.96 -11.47
CA HIS A 56 -16.07 7.98 -10.43
C HIS A 56 -15.50 8.46 -9.10
N CYS A 57 -16.35 9.16 -8.34
CA CYS A 57 -16.06 9.58 -6.97
C CYS A 57 -15.96 8.36 -6.05
N ALA A 58 -14.90 8.28 -5.25
CA ALA A 58 -14.70 7.13 -4.36
C ALA A 58 -15.74 7.04 -3.23
N ILE A 59 -16.37 8.15 -2.83
CA ILE A 59 -17.41 8.17 -1.78
C ILE A 59 -18.78 7.85 -2.38
N SER A 60 -19.24 8.63 -3.37
CA SER A 60 -20.61 8.54 -3.88
C SER A 60 -20.78 7.56 -5.03
N GLN A 61 -19.70 7.09 -5.65
CA GLN A 61 -19.73 6.31 -6.90
C GLN A 61 -20.43 7.01 -8.07
N GLU A 62 -20.69 8.31 -7.95
CA GLU A 62 -21.18 9.15 -9.05
C GLU A 62 -20.02 9.51 -9.99
N SER A 63 -20.34 9.93 -11.21
CA SER A 63 -19.35 10.48 -12.13
C SER A 63 -18.64 11.70 -11.53
N LEU A 64 -17.36 11.84 -11.87
CA LEU A 64 -16.52 12.92 -11.40
C LEU A 64 -16.97 14.25 -12.02
N LYS A 65 -17.13 15.28 -11.20
CA LYS A 65 -17.55 16.63 -11.63
C LYS A 65 -16.45 17.65 -11.34
N GLU A 66 -16.33 18.66 -12.19
CA GLU A 66 -15.51 19.82 -11.89
C GLU A 66 -16.23 20.75 -10.90
N PRO A 67 -15.55 21.31 -9.88
CA PRO A 67 -14.20 20.99 -9.40
C PRO A 67 -14.15 19.72 -8.53
N PHE A 68 -12.99 19.05 -8.48
CA PHE A 68 -12.79 17.81 -7.70
C PHE A 68 -11.51 17.82 -6.86
N PHE A 69 -11.48 16.99 -5.82
CA PHE A 69 -10.34 16.83 -4.91
C PHE A 69 -9.62 15.49 -5.13
N CYS A 70 -8.31 15.48 -4.91
CA CYS A 70 -7.49 14.28 -4.85
C CYS A 70 -6.91 14.10 -3.44
N CYS A 71 -6.86 12.86 -2.95
CA CYS A 71 -6.22 12.51 -1.69
C CYS A 71 -4.80 11.97 -1.90
N ARG A 72 -3.97 12.01 -0.84
CA ARG A 72 -2.64 11.38 -0.76
C ARG A 72 -2.60 9.89 -1.17
N ARG A 73 -3.73 9.19 -1.09
CA ARG A 73 -3.88 7.77 -1.50
C ARG A 73 -4.16 7.60 -3.01
N GLY A 74 -4.34 8.70 -3.75
CA GLY A 74 -4.62 8.66 -5.20
C GLY A 74 -6.10 8.42 -5.55
N TYR A 75 -7.02 8.68 -4.61
CA TYR A 75 -8.46 8.63 -4.86
C TYR A 75 -9.01 10.03 -5.13
N LEU A 76 -10.00 10.08 -6.01
CA LEU A 76 -10.69 11.30 -6.43
C LEU A 76 -12.05 11.42 -5.78
N TYR A 77 -12.44 12.65 -5.45
CA TYR A 77 -13.66 12.95 -4.74
C TYR A 77 -14.33 14.19 -5.33
N ASN A 78 -15.65 14.13 -5.45
CA ASN A 78 -16.46 15.32 -5.73
C ASN A 78 -16.47 16.24 -4.50
N THR A 79 -16.47 17.55 -4.76
CA THR A 79 -16.48 18.61 -3.74
C THR A 79 -17.63 18.48 -2.75
N GLU A 80 -18.84 18.22 -3.23
CA GLU A 80 -20.04 18.11 -2.38
C GLU A 80 -19.92 16.98 -1.35
N HIS A 81 -19.53 15.80 -1.81
CA HIS A 81 -19.45 14.59 -1.00
C HIS A 81 -18.28 14.61 -0.02
N ILE A 82 -17.18 15.28 -0.36
CA ILE A 82 -16.05 15.40 0.56
C ILE A 82 -16.33 16.44 1.65
N LEU A 83 -17.00 17.54 1.31
CA LEU A 83 -17.39 18.56 2.27
C LEU A 83 -18.43 18.03 3.25
N SER A 84 -19.44 17.29 2.76
CA SER A 84 -20.43 16.65 3.62
C SER A 84 -19.78 15.67 4.61
N LEU A 85 -18.79 14.89 4.16
CA LEU A 85 -18.01 13.98 4.99
C LEU A 85 -17.21 14.72 6.08
N ILE A 86 -16.55 15.82 5.73
CA ILE A 86 -15.77 16.63 6.68
C ILE A 86 -16.71 17.29 7.72
N LEU A 87 -17.84 17.84 7.28
CA LEU A 87 -18.85 18.45 8.16
C LEU A 87 -19.45 17.43 9.13
N ALA A 88 -19.80 16.24 8.64
CA ALA A 88 -20.31 15.16 9.47
C ALA A 88 -19.32 14.77 10.57
N ARG A 89 -18.01 14.80 10.29
CA ARG A 89 -16.96 14.53 11.30
C ARG A 89 -16.81 15.65 12.32
N GLN A 90 -16.83 16.91 11.87
CA GLN A 90 -16.72 18.06 12.78
C GLN A 90 -17.91 18.14 13.75
N GLY A 91 -19.13 17.87 13.27
CA GLY A 91 -20.33 17.82 14.11
C GLY A 91 -20.27 16.73 15.19
N LYS A 92 -19.59 15.60 14.91
CA LYS A 92 -19.45 14.47 15.85
C LYS A 92 -18.41 14.72 16.95
N LYS A 93 -17.31 15.44 16.65
CA LYS A 93 -16.33 15.87 17.67
C LYS A 93 -16.98 16.66 18.82
N LYS A 94 -18.00 17.48 18.50
CA LYS A 94 -18.75 18.25 19.50
C LYS A 94 -19.70 17.39 20.34
N LYS A 95 -20.18 16.25 19.83
CA LYS A 95 -21.24 15.44 20.47
C LYS A 95 -20.75 14.13 21.13
N LYS A 96 -19.45 13.78 21.10
CA LYS A 96 -18.90 12.51 21.64
C LYS A 96 -19.74 11.26 21.29
N ARG A 97 -20.27 11.16 20.06
CA ARG A 97 -20.98 9.96 19.59
C ARG A 97 -20.08 9.17 18.65
N LYS A 98 -20.02 7.85 18.83
CA LYS A 98 -19.32 6.93 17.91
C LYS A 98 -20.01 6.97 16.53
N LEU A 99 -19.21 6.90 15.48
CA LEU A 99 -19.64 6.94 14.09
C LEU A 99 -20.12 5.53 13.70
N GLU A 100 -21.43 5.28 13.74
CA GLU A 100 -22.05 4.00 13.34
C GLU A 100 -22.32 3.93 11.83
N ASP A 101 -21.52 4.59 11.00
CA ASP A 101 -21.68 4.57 9.54
C ASP A 101 -20.45 3.89 8.90
N PRO A 102 -20.54 2.58 8.60
CA PRO A 102 -19.43 1.80 8.02
C PRO A 102 -18.84 2.43 6.76
N HIS A 103 -19.69 3.12 5.99
CA HIS A 103 -19.34 3.78 4.76
C HIS A 103 -18.31 4.92 4.97
N TYR A 104 -18.42 5.68 6.06
CA TYR A 104 -17.52 6.80 6.32
C TYR A 104 -16.24 6.37 7.04
N GLU A 105 -16.24 5.23 7.73
CA GLU A 105 -15.05 4.71 8.42
C GLU A 105 -13.96 4.25 7.45
N ALA A 106 -14.35 3.76 6.26
CA ALA A 106 -13.44 3.43 5.16
C ALA A 106 -12.57 4.63 4.71
N PHE A 107 -13.04 5.86 4.92
CA PHE A 107 -12.35 7.11 4.54
C PHE A 107 -11.72 7.82 5.75
N SER A 108 -11.38 7.09 6.81
CA SER A 108 -10.79 7.63 8.05
C SER A 108 -9.51 8.45 7.83
N HIS A 109 -8.81 8.26 6.71
CA HIS A 109 -7.59 9.01 6.35
C HIS A 109 -7.83 10.49 6.02
N ILE A 110 -9.08 10.93 5.86
CA ILE A 110 -9.41 12.32 5.49
C ILE A 110 -9.89 13.10 6.72
N GLY A 111 -8.97 13.67 7.49
CA GLY A 111 -9.34 14.40 8.70
C GLY A 111 -9.77 15.85 8.42
N SER A 112 -9.15 16.45 7.41
CA SER A 112 -9.23 17.88 7.14
C SER A 112 -9.04 18.19 5.66
N LEU A 113 -9.30 19.45 5.27
CA LEU A 113 -9.02 19.94 3.92
C LEU A 113 -7.52 19.92 3.58
N LYS A 114 -6.62 19.82 4.57
CA LYS A 114 -5.16 19.73 4.35
C LYS A 114 -4.73 18.38 3.78
N ASP A 115 -5.54 17.35 3.96
CA ASP A 115 -5.26 15.98 3.49
C ASP A 115 -5.67 15.78 2.02
N LEU A 116 -6.22 16.85 1.42
CA LEU A 116 -6.77 16.89 0.08
C LEU A 116 -6.10 18.01 -0.72
N VAL A 117 -6.00 17.79 -2.03
CA VAL A 117 -5.57 18.82 -2.98
C VAL A 117 -6.70 19.06 -3.98
N LEU A 118 -7.01 20.32 -4.24
CA LEU A 118 -7.95 20.72 -5.28
C LEU A 118 -7.27 20.56 -6.64
N CYS A 119 -7.84 19.74 -7.51
CA CYS A 119 -7.28 19.52 -8.84
C CYS A 119 -7.68 20.66 -9.79
N LYS A 120 -6.71 21.17 -10.55
CA LYS A 120 -6.91 22.26 -11.53
C LYS A 120 -7.27 21.77 -12.93
N ASN A 121 -7.33 20.46 -13.12
CA ASN A 121 -7.50 19.84 -14.42
C ASN A 121 -8.95 19.90 -14.88
N LYS A 122 -9.10 20.04 -16.20
CA LYS A 122 -10.39 19.88 -16.86
C LYS A 122 -10.73 18.40 -17.03
N LEU A 123 -12.02 18.13 -17.03
CA LEU A 123 -12.64 16.89 -17.44
C LEU A 123 -13.21 17.10 -18.83
N ASN A 124 -13.25 16.01 -19.60
CA ASN A 124 -13.97 15.98 -20.86
C ASN A 124 -15.48 15.83 -20.62
N GLU A 125 -16.29 15.92 -21.68
CA GLU A 125 -17.74 15.67 -21.67
C GLU A 125 -18.11 14.31 -21.09
N GLU A 126 -17.24 13.30 -21.26
CA GLU A 126 -17.38 11.94 -20.71
C GLU A 126 -16.84 11.80 -19.27
N HIS A 127 -16.60 12.90 -18.55
CA HIS A 127 -16.01 12.92 -17.21
C HIS A 127 -14.61 12.27 -17.10
N LYS A 128 -13.88 12.18 -18.21
CA LYS A 128 -12.51 11.65 -18.26
C LYS A 128 -11.49 12.75 -17.97
N LEU A 129 -10.45 12.41 -17.20
CA LEU A 129 -9.39 13.34 -16.83
C LEU A 129 -8.53 13.76 -18.03
N VAL A 130 -8.32 15.06 -18.20
CA VAL A 130 -7.42 15.61 -19.21
C VAL A 130 -6.09 16.03 -18.57
N CYS A 131 -4.98 15.69 -19.23
CA CYS A 131 -3.63 16.06 -18.76
C CYS A 131 -3.38 17.57 -18.93
N SER A 132 -2.80 18.23 -17.92
CA SER A 132 -2.55 19.68 -17.96
C SER A 132 -1.53 20.14 -19.01
N ILE A 133 -0.63 19.26 -19.44
CA ILE A 133 0.44 19.60 -20.40
C ILE A 133 0.08 19.14 -21.80
N SER A 134 -0.28 17.85 -21.96
CA SER A 134 -0.58 17.30 -23.28
C SER A 134 -1.98 17.67 -23.78
N ASN A 135 -2.88 18.13 -22.91
CA ASN A 135 -4.30 18.35 -23.21
C ASN A 135 -5.02 17.11 -23.79
N GLU A 136 -4.42 15.93 -23.62
CA GLU A 136 -4.98 14.65 -24.04
C GLU A 136 -5.72 13.99 -22.88
N ILE A 137 -6.73 13.20 -23.22
CA ILE A 137 -7.45 12.35 -22.27
C ILE A 137 -6.49 11.30 -21.72
N ILE A 138 -6.40 11.20 -20.40
CA ILE A 138 -5.49 10.27 -19.75
C ILE A 138 -6.08 8.86 -19.83
N ASN A 139 -5.34 7.96 -20.47
CA ASN A 139 -5.72 6.56 -20.52
C ASN A 139 -5.51 5.87 -19.16
N PRO A 140 -6.43 4.99 -18.72
CA PRO A 140 -6.26 4.24 -17.48
C PRO A 140 -5.02 3.31 -17.55
N SER A 141 -4.68 2.81 -18.74
CA SER A 141 -3.48 2.00 -18.96
C SER A 141 -2.19 2.77 -18.68
N SER A 142 -2.07 4.02 -19.16
CA SER A 142 -0.89 4.85 -18.91
C SER A 142 -0.79 5.27 -17.44
N GLY A 143 -1.90 5.40 -16.72
CA GLY A 143 -1.91 5.93 -15.37
C GLY A 143 -1.80 7.45 -15.34
N ALA A 144 -2.30 8.03 -14.24
CA ALA A 144 -2.27 9.46 -13.99
C ALA A 144 -1.48 9.72 -12.70
N MET A 145 -0.79 10.84 -12.63
CA MET A 145 -0.06 11.29 -11.44
C MET A 145 -0.45 12.72 -11.11
N CYS A 146 -0.67 12.98 -9.83
CA CYS A 146 -1.04 14.28 -9.30
C CYS A 146 0.08 14.80 -8.41
N LEU A 147 0.38 16.10 -8.53
CA LEU A 147 1.24 16.80 -7.59
C LEU A 147 0.40 17.40 -6.47
N PHE A 148 0.67 17.01 -5.23
CA PHE A 148 -0.11 17.49 -4.08
C PHE A 148 0.15 18.98 -3.76
N SER A 149 1.31 19.51 -4.11
CA SER A 149 1.65 20.92 -3.84
C SER A 149 0.80 21.91 -4.65
N CYS A 150 0.37 21.52 -5.86
CA CYS A 150 -0.30 22.43 -6.79
C CYS A 150 -1.61 21.92 -7.37
N GLY A 151 -1.88 20.62 -7.27
CA GLY A 151 -3.10 19.99 -7.78
C GLY A 151 -3.12 19.77 -9.29
N CYS A 152 -1.96 19.87 -9.97
CA CYS A 152 -1.88 19.52 -11.39
C CYS A 152 -1.81 18.01 -11.56
N VAL A 153 -2.57 17.49 -12.54
CA VAL A 153 -2.61 16.08 -12.93
C VAL A 153 -1.96 15.89 -14.31
N PHE A 154 -1.10 14.88 -14.39
CA PHE A 154 -0.33 14.51 -15.57
C PHE A 154 -0.51 13.05 -15.92
N SER A 155 -0.34 12.70 -17.19
CA SER A 155 -0.14 11.30 -17.57
C SER A 155 1.23 10.82 -17.07
N LYS A 156 1.33 9.54 -16.67
CA LYS A 156 2.60 8.93 -16.23
C LYS A 156 3.71 9.04 -17.28
N LYS A 157 3.33 8.96 -18.56
CA LYS A 157 4.23 9.18 -19.70
C LYS A 157 4.84 10.58 -19.64
N VAL A 158 3.97 11.60 -19.58
CA VAL A 158 4.38 13.01 -19.54
C VAL A 158 5.28 13.28 -18.34
N PHE A 159 4.96 12.74 -17.17
CA PHE A 159 5.82 12.94 -16.00
C PHE A 159 7.20 12.28 -16.12
N SER A 160 7.28 11.13 -16.81
CA SER A 160 8.55 10.43 -17.01
C SER A 160 9.41 11.12 -18.07
N HIS A 161 8.78 11.74 -19.07
CA HIS A 161 9.46 12.38 -20.19
C HIS A 161 9.74 13.87 -19.98
N ALA A 162 8.83 14.61 -19.36
CA ALA A 162 9.03 16.01 -18.99
C ALA A 162 10.00 16.05 -17.80
N ASN A 163 10.90 17.03 -17.78
CA ASN A 163 11.92 17.21 -16.72
C ASN A 163 11.35 17.48 -15.31
N ILE A 164 10.05 17.27 -15.08
CA ILE A 164 9.34 17.38 -13.81
C ILE A 164 10.09 16.63 -12.70
N ALA A 165 10.54 15.40 -12.96
CA ALA A 165 11.27 14.60 -11.97
C ALA A 165 12.72 15.08 -11.69
N LYS A 166 13.31 15.85 -12.62
CA LYS A 166 14.71 16.32 -12.52
C LYS A 166 14.79 17.70 -11.88
N GLU A 167 13.87 18.58 -12.24
CA GLU A 167 13.85 19.97 -11.80
C GLU A 167 13.01 20.19 -10.52
N ASN A 168 12.29 19.16 -10.05
CA ASN A 168 11.41 19.23 -8.88
C ASN A 168 10.41 20.41 -8.93
N ALA A 169 10.04 20.81 -10.15
CA ALA A 169 9.15 21.92 -10.41
C ALA A 169 8.04 21.49 -11.38
N CYS A 170 6.82 21.94 -11.11
CA CYS A 170 5.66 21.64 -11.94
C CYS A 170 5.74 22.44 -13.24
N THR A 171 5.87 21.80 -14.39
CA THR A 171 5.97 22.49 -15.70
C THR A 171 4.73 23.31 -16.07
N ALA A 172 3.56 23.01 -15.49
CA ALA A 172 2.32 23.74 -15.80
C ALA A 172 2.13 25.02 -14.95
N CYS A 173 2.69 25.09 -13.75
CA CYS A 173 2.48 26.24 -12.85
C CYS A 173 3.75 26.71 -12.11
N ASN A 174 4.91 26.16 -12.46
CA ASN A 174 6.24 26.46 -11.91
C ASN A 174 6.36 26.35 -10.39
N THR A 175 5.45 25.61 -9.75
CA THR A 175 5.51 25.36 -8.32
C THR A 175 6.53 24.28 -8.01
N GLN A 176 7.42 24.55 -7.06
CA GLN A 176 8.35 23.55 -6.55
C GLN A 176 7.59 22.49 -5.74
N PHE A 177 7.98 21.24 -5.88
CA PHE A 177 7.37 20.12 -5.17
C PHE A 177 8.43 19.15 -4.66
N LYS A 178 8.12 18.45 -3.58
CA LYS A 178 9.00 17.40 -3.05
C LYS A 178 8.65 16.07 -3.72
N PRO A 179 9.59 15.12 -3.86
CA PRO A 179 9.28 13.79 -4.40
C PRO A 179 8.22 13.05 -3.58
N SER A 180 8.03 13.41 -2.30
CA SER A 180 6.94 12.91 -1.43
C SER A 180 5.53 13.39 -1.81
N ASP A 181 5.43 14.44 -2.62
CA ASP A 181 4.16 15.05 -3.05
C ASP A 181 3.64 14.48 -4.37
N VAL A 182 4.39 13.56 -4.97
CA VAL A 182 3.97 12.84 -6.18
C VAL A 182 3.03 11.70 -5.78
N ILE A 183 1.81 11.74 -6.31
CA ILE A 183 0.76 10.76 -6.01
C ILE A 183 0.34 10.07 -7.31
N GLU A 184 0.36 8.74 -7.32
CA GLU A 184 -0.23 7.97 -8.42
C GLU A 184 -1.74 7.83 -8.20
N ILE A 185 -2.54 8.28 -9.17
CA ILE A 185 -4.00 8.20 -9.14
C ILE A 185 -4.45 6.77 -9.49
N ALA A 186 -5.51 6.32 -8.82
CA ALA A 186 -6.15 5.02 -9.03
C ALA A 186 -5.17 3.85 -8.83
N ASN A 187 -4.38 3.91 -7.74
CA ASN A 187 -3.52 2.80 -7.36
C ASN A 187 -4.35 1.64 -6.79
N VAL A 188 -4.59 0.63 -7.63
CA VAL A 188 -5.37 -0.59 -7.30
C VAL A 188 -4.73 -1.39 -6.16
N GLU A 189 -3.45 -1.20 -5.85
CA GLU A 189 -2.75 -1.93 -4.78
C GLU A 189 -2.98 -1.35 -3.38
N GLN A 190 -3.55 -0.14 -3.27
CA GLN A 190 -3.91 0.48 -2.00
C GLN A 190 -5.43 0.49 -1.77
N PRO A 191 -6.08 -0.67 -1.53
CA PRO A 191 -7.53 -0.74 -1.37
C PRO A 191 -8.02 0.22 -0.28
N LEU A 192 -9.10 0.95 -0.56
CA LEU A 192 -9.77 1.87 0.37
C LEU A 192 -10.01 1.22 1.74
N ILE A 193 -10.36 -0.06 1.73
CA ILE A 193 -10.75 -0.84 2.90
C ILE A 193 -9.54 -1.61 3.46
N GLY A 194 -9.06 -1.17 4.63
CA GLY A 194 -8.80 -2.06 5.76
C GLY A 194 -7.66 -3.09 5.70
N LYS A 195 -6.80 -3.16 4.68
CA LYS A 195 -5.56 -3.95 4.81
C LYS A 195 -4.42 -3.06 5.26
N LYS A 196 -4.32 -2.84 6.59
CA LYS A 196 -3.04 -2.46 7.21
C LYS A 196 -2.02 -3.54 6.80
N LYS A 197 -1.21 -3.28 5.78
CA LYS A 197 0.01 -4.07 5.56
C LYS A 197 0.85 -3.85 6.82
N LYS A 198 0.80 -4.79 7.76
CA LYS A 198 1.80 -4.88 8.82
C LYS A 198 3.14 -4.98 8.10
N LYS A 199 3.88 -3.89 7.99
CA LYS A 199 5.30 -3.94 7.64
C LYS A 199 5.95 -4.74 8.77
N MET A 200 6.15 -6.05 8.58
CA MET A 200 7.11 -6.81 9.38
C MET A 200 8.45 -6.09 9.19
N LYS A 201 8.87 -5.36 10.21
CA LYS A 201 10.23 -4.84 10.28
C LYS A 201 11.11 -6.06 10.54
N THR A 202 11.79 -6.56 9.52
CA THR A 202 13.02 -7.32 9.74
C THR A 202 14.05 -6.33 10.27
N LYS A 203 14.24 -6.34 11.59
CA LYS A 203 15.37 -5.70 12.26
C LYS A 203 16.09 -6.77 13.05
N GLY A 204 17.36 -7.00 12.72
CA GLY A 204 18.36 -7.57 13.64
C GLY A 204 18.98 -8.90 13.23
N GLU A 205 19.79 -8.92 12.16
CA GLU A 205 20.90 -9.89 12.04
C GLU A 205 22.11 -9.14 11.47
N GLN A 206 22.85 -8.46 12.35
CA GLN A 206 24.26 -8.12 12.19
C GLN A 206 24.93 -8.27 13.57
N GLY A 207 26.04 -9.00 13.60
CA GLY A 207 26.76 -9.51 14.77
C GLY A 207 26.55 -11.02 14.86
N ASP A 208 27.43 -11.90 14.38
CA ASP A 208 28.87 -11.93 14.55
C ASP A 208 29.59 -12.55 13.34
N LYS A 209 30.59 -11.85 12.79
CA LYS A 209 31.61 -12.40 11.89
C LYS A 209 32.95 -11.68 12.12
N GLU A 210 33.58 -12.02 13.22
CA GLU A 210 35.04 -12.00 13.48
C GLU A 210 35.24 -13.19 14.43
N GLU A 211 36.22 -14.08 14.38
CA GLU A 211 37.43 -14.26 13.61
C GLU A 211 37.94 -15.69 13.93
N ARG A 212 38.73 -16.28 13.03
CA ARG A 212 39.71 -17.38 13.26
C ARG A 212 39.21 -18.83 13.34
N SER A 213 39.06 -19.41 12.16
CA SER A 213 39.61 -20.73 11.85
C SER A 213 41.14 -20.65 11.72
N ASP A 214 41.91 -21.35 12.56
CA ASP A 214 42.95 -22.25 12.06
C ASP A 214 43.64 -23.10 13.16
N LYS A 215 43.80 -24.38 12.83
CA LYS A 215 44.80 -25.36 13.28
C LYS A 215 44.70 -25.97 14.67
N SER A 216 44.01 -27.11 14.66
CA SER A 216 44.38 -28.32 15.40
C SER A 216 45.79 -28.80 15.02
N GLN A 217 46.70 -28.90 16.00
CA GLN A 217 47.78 -29.88 16.00
C GLN A 217 47.93 -30.52 17.37
N THR A 218 47.88 -31.85 17.33
CA THR A 218 48.11 -32.89 18.32
C THR A 218 49.43 -32.76 19.11
N GLY A 219 49.41 -33.15 20.40
CA GLY A 219 50.65 -33.56 21.08
C GLY A 219 50.61 -33.66 22.62
N LYS A 220 50.30 -34.86 23.13
CA LYS A 220 51.00 -35.57 24.25
C LYS A 220 51.30 -34.81 25.57
N LYS A 221 50.66 -35.21 26.68
CA LYS A 221 51.24 -36.01 27.80
C LYS A 221 50.35 -35.97 29.07
N LEU A 222 50.26 -37.13 29.73
CA LEU A 222 49.74 -37.37 31.08
C LEU A 222 50.60 -36.69 32.17
N HIS A 223 49.95 -36.27 33.26
CA HIS A 223 50.27 -36.61 34.67
C HIS A 223 49.27 -35.89 35.61
N THR A 224 48.39 -36.58 36.35
CA THR A 224 48.45 -37.03 37.78
C THR A 224 48.73 -35.98 38.86
N GLY A 225 47.98 -36.12 39.97
CA GLY A 225 48.27 -35.61 41.31
C GLY A 225 47.25 -34.55 41.76
N GLU A 226 46.30 -34.85 42.66
CA GLU A 226 46.43 -34.73 44.14
C GLU A 226 46.60 -33.26 44.58
N LYS A 227 46.01 -32.71 45.64
CA LYS A 227 45.01 -33.06 46.67
C LYS A 227 44.93 -31.78 47.55
N LEU A 228 43.84 -31.61 48.31
CA LEU A 228 43.74 -30.77 49.55
C LEU A 228 43.80 -29.23 49.37
N HIS A 229 43.40 -28.38 50.32
CA HIS A 229 42.32 -28.24 51.32
C HIS A 229 42.62 -26.89 52.01
N GLY A 230 41.61 -26.18 52.53
CA GLY A 230 41.77 -25.10 53.55
C GLY A 230 41.96 -23.69 52.97
N GLU A 231 41.01 -22.75 53.12
CA GLU A 231 40.56 -22.00 54.32
C GLU A 231 41.41 -20.77 54.71
N HIS A 232 40.69 -19.77 55.21
CA HIS A 232 41.07 -18.49 55.86
C HIS A 232 41.33 -17.26 54.96
N LYS A 233 40.61 -16.12 55.04
CA LYS A 233 40.19 -15.16 56.12
C LYS A 233 41.14 -13.94 56.18
N GLU A 234 40.52 -12.80 56.50
CA GLU A 234 41.08 -11.48 56.92
C GLU A 234 41.39 -10.48 55.78
N GLN A 235 40.63 -9.38 55.64
CA GLN A 235 40.51 -8.17 56.49
C GLN A 235 41.67 -7.18 56.33
N GLY A 236 41.37 -6.08 55.61
CA GLY A 236 41.93 -4.73 55.82
C GLY A 236 43.44 -4.53 55.59
N PRO A 237 43.97 -3.28 55.68
CA PRO A 237 43.34 -2.11 56.29
C PRO A 237 43.38 -0.82 55.44
N ASN A 238 42.70 0.18 56.00
CA ASN A 238 42.79 1.61 55.73
C ASN A 238 44.23 2.13 55.62
N LYS A 239 44.42 3.10 54.72
CA LYS A 239 44.97 4.42 55.05
C LYS A 239 44.49 5.44 54.03
#